data_AF-A0A9P1M4I1-F1
#
_entry.id   AF-A0A9P1M4I1-F1
#
_cell.length_a   1.000
_cell.length_b   1.000
_cell.length_c   1.000
_cell.angle_alpha   90.00
_cell.angle_beta   90.00
_cell.angle_gamma   90.00
#
_symmetry.space_group_name_H-M   'P 1'
#
loop_
_entity.id
_entity.type
_entity.pdbx_description
1 polymer ?
#
loop_
_entity_poly.entity_id
_entity_poly.type
_entity_poly.pdbx_seq_one_letter_code
_entity_poly.pdbx_strand_id
1 'polypeptide(L)'
;MARIQVPKKGIFTCNSSTAEEAVQYLRQVSLGCQRSNMSNMSNMHWFEGMLRLTTLGKETLNQSAVNGRWCGMVWSSGLQQENLQAVKEWTLMLDEPWHGNVLLSCGPHKLEPNQQLPEFDADFVFANYSWLSSGPPINIAATELRGITIEQLSSLLVFVEDVASSWCAAHHLGYGQPLSFEAFNLYHANFWVIGPATAGHGRGGCSYVELVATSAQMQRPLWFVSHAWLEPVCKFVACLKCHASLRQLPDQTAYWVCAYANNQHQLENEICNNPRKTSFYRAIQLCAGVLLVLDENATPFTRIWCCFEESIAVEERNKGTLGVDFDLNPLLLDVAATENGRAHVITDGLAGAEQEMMPLLGFLAKSRREAEFPTEILM
;
A
#
# COMPACT_ATOMS: atom_id res chain seq x y z
N MET A 1 -15.21 24.96 -17.61
CA MET A 1 -13.83 25.41 -17.86
C MET A 1 -13.12 25.43 -16.51
N ALA A 2 -12.37 24.38 -16.19
CA ALA A 2 -11.69 24.29 -14.89
C ALA A 2 -10.34 24.99 -14.98
N ARG A 3 -10.10 25.96 -14.10
CA ARG A 3 -8.79 26.61 -13.94
C ARG A 3 -8.13 26.00 -12.72
N ILE A 4 -7.11 25.20 -12.93
CA ILE A 4 -6.31 24.61 -11.85
C ILE A 4 -5.07 25.48 -11.71
N GLN A 5 -4.95 26.15 -10.57
CA GLN A 5 -3.78 26.92 -10.22
C GLN A 5 -2.82 26.00 -9.47
N VAL A 6 -1.65 25.75 -10.04
CA VAL A 6 -0.60 24.94 -9.39
C VAL A 6 0.48 25.90 -8.88
N PRO A 7 0.73 25.96 -7.56
CA PRO A 7 1.79 26.76 -6.98
C PRO A 7 3.13 26.48 -7.68
N LYS A 8 3.85 27.55 -8.06
CA LYS A 8 5.13 27.53 -8.79
C LYS A 8 5.10 26.98 -10.24
N LYS A 9 3.95 26.53 -10.76
CA LYS A 9 3.84 25.98 -12.13
C LYS A 9 2.81 26.67 -13.04
N GLY A 10 2.06 27.64 -12.53
CA GLY A 10 1.17 28.50 -13.31
C GLY A 10 -0.31 28.10 -13.26
N ILE A 11 -1.13 28.80 -14.04
CA ILE A 11 -2.59 28.58 -14.13
C ILE A 11 -2.87 27.77 -15.40
N PHE A 12 -3.52 26.62 -15.23
CA PHE A 12 -3.89 25.74 -16.33
C PHE A 12 -5.39 25.85 -16.60
N THR A 13 -5.75 26.25 -17.82
CA THR A 13 -7.14 26.25 -18.30
C THR A 13 -7.43 24.95 -19.03
N CYS A 14 -8.31 24.12 -18.46
CA CYS A 14 -8.88 22.98 -19.16
C CYS A 14 -10.18 23.39 -19.87
N ASN A 15 -10.14 23.38 -21.21
CA ASN A 15 -11.29 23.61 -22.07
C ASN A 15 -11.85 22.24 -22.51
N SER A 16 -12.73 21.66 -21.69
CA SER A 16 -13.64 20.54 -21.98
C SER A 16 -13.07 19.15 -22.33
N SER A 17 -13.13 18.25 -21.33
CA SER A 17 -13.90 16.98 -21.33
C SER A 17 -13.65 15.87 -22.35
N THR A 18 -12.42 15.42 -22.60
CA THR A 18 -12.22 14.00 -22.96
C THR A 18 -10.94 13.42 -22.34
N ALA A 19 -11.03 12.16 -21.89
CA ALA A 19 -9.89 11.35 -21.44
C ALA A 19 -8.78 11.20 -22.51
N GLU A 20 -9.07 11.58 -23.76
CA GLU A 20 -8.16 11.54 -24.89
C GLU A 20 -7.03 12.59 -24.79
N GLU A 21 -7.27 13.74 -24.16
CA GLU A 21 -6.24 14.75 -23.93
C GLU A 21 -5.24 14.29 -22.85
N ALA A 22 -5.72 13.62 -21.80
CA ALA A 22 -4.86 12.98 -20.80
C ALA A 22 -4.02 11.83 -21.39
N VAL A 23 -4.60 11.06 -22.33
CA VAL A 23 -3.89 10.02 -23.09
C VAL A 23 -2.88 10.61 -24.08
N GLN A 24 -3.19 11.74 -24.73
CA GLN A 24 -2.23 12.46 -25.57
C GLN A 24 -1.06 13.01 -24.74
N TYR A 25 -1.31 13.51 -23.53
CA TYR A 25 -0.27 13.91 -22.59
C TYR A 25 0.64 12.72 -22.20
N LEU A 26 0.07 11.56 -21.86
CA LEU A 26 0.84 10.34 -21.58
C LEU A 26 1.73 9.92 -22.77
N ARG A 27 1.25 10.12 -24.00
CA ARG A 27 2.04 9.88 -25.23
C ARG A 27 3.14 10.91 -25.46
N GLN A 28 2.87 12.20 -25.19
CA GLN A 28 3.87 13.26 -25.35
C GLN A 28 4.98 13.20 -24.30
N VAL A 29 4.66 12.86 -23.05
CA VAL A 29 5.65 12.61 -21.99
C VAL A 29 6.50 11.38 -22.33
N SER A 30 5.90 10.33 -22.89
CA SER A 30 6.63 9.14 -23.37
C SER A 30 7.56 9.44 -24.56
N LEU A 31 7.15 10.31 -25.50
CA LEU A 31 7.93 10.67 -26.68
C LEU A 31 8.98 11.76 -26.42
N GLY A 32 8.76 12.68 -25.48
CA GLY A 32 9.70 13.73 -25.08
C GLY A 32 10.95 13.20 -24.39
N CYS A 33 10.87 12.00 -23.80
CA CYS A 33 11.99 11.32 -23.15
C CYS A 33 13.02 10.74 -24.16
N GLN A 34 12.68 10.66 -25.46
CA GLN A 34 13.61 10.17 -26.48
C GLN A 34 14.44 11.27 -27.17
N ARG A 35 14.24 12.56 -26.87
CA ARG A 35 14.88 13.65 -27.66
C ARG A 35 15.51 14.81 -26.87
N SER A 36 15.76 14.70 -25.58
CA SER A 36 16.56 15.71 -24.87
C SER A 36 17.78 15.12 -24.17
N ASN A 37 18.94 15.61 -24.62
CA ASN A 37 20.31 15.36 -24.24
C ASN A 37 20.59 14.72 -22.87
N MET A 38 21.42 13.67 -22.96
CA MET A 38 22.34 13.17 -21.95
C MET A 38 23.00 14.30 -21.15
N SER A 39 22.53 14.55 -19.92
CA SER A 39 23.31 15.05 -18.77
C SER A 39 22.36 15.35 -17.61
N ASN A 40 21.89 14.28 -16.96
CA ASN A 40 21.42 14.19 -15.56
C ASN A 40 20.46 12.99 -15.45
N MET A 41 21.02 11.78 -15.32
CA MET A 41 20.26 10.56 -15.12
C MET A 41 20.28 10.17 -13.64
N SER A 42 19.16 10.42 -12.95
CA SER A 42 18.87 9.83 -11.63
C SER A 42 17.48 9.20 -11.54
N ASN A 43 16.80 8.94 -12.67
CA ASN A 43 15.39 8.48 -12.69
C ASN A 43 15.11 7.24 -13.57
N MET A 44 16.08 6.39 -13.88
CA MET A 44 15.86 5.23 -14.79
C MET A 44 16.45 3.88 -14.34
N HIS A 45 16.56 3.60 -13.04
CA HIS A 45 17.14 2.33 -12.57
C HIS A 45 16.17 1.18 -12.28
N TRP A 46 14.87 1.31 -12.58
CA TRP A 46 13.88 0.27 -12.20
C TRP A 46 13.38 -0.63 -13.34
N PHE A 47 13.85 -0.47 -14.59
CA PHE A 47 13.32 -1.24 -15.74
C PHE A 47 14.35 -2.12 -16.49
N GLU A 48 15.66 -1.91 -16.33
CA GLU A 48 16.68 -2.69 -17.06
C GLU A 48 17.20 -3.95 -16.33
N GLY A 49 16.84 -4.17 -15.06
CA GLY A 49 17.37 -5.28 -14.27
C GLY A 49 16.78 -6.66 -14.56
N MET A 50 15.65 -6.74 -15.27
CA MET A 50 14.83 -7.98 -15.32
C MET A 50 15.00 -8.83 -16.59
N LEU A 51 15.93 -8.48 -17.50
CA LEU A 51 16.04 -9.10 -18.83
C LEU A 51 17.36 -9.85 -19.10
N ARG A 52 18.16 -10.13 -18.08
CA ARG A 52 19.33 -11.03 -18.21
C ARG A 52 19.35 -11.97 -17.04
N LEU A 53 18.73 -13.14 -17.18
CA LEU A 53 19.10 -14.41 -16.53
C LEU A 53 18.10 -15.49 -16.95
N THR A 54 18.11 -15.84 -18.23
CA THR A 54 17.50 -17.08 -18.73
C THR A 54 18.50 -17.77 -19.64
N THR A 55 19.38 -18.59 -19.05
CA THR A 55 19.92 -19.83 -19.66
C THR A 55 20.90 -20.53 -18.70
N LEU A 56 20.78 -21.88 -18.64
CA LEU A 56 21.57 -22.89 -17.89
C LEU A 56 21.08 -23.13 -16.45
N GLY A 57 20.82 -24.34 -15.96
CA GLY A 57 20.97 -25.72 -16.45
C GLY A 57 20.60 -26.68 -15.29
N LYS A 58 20.17 -27.91 -15.61
CA LYS A 58 19.62 -28.97 -14.74
C LYS A 58 20.60 -29.52 -13.68
N GLU A 59 20.12 -30.09 -12.55
CA GLU A 59 20.08 -31.56 -12.22
C GLU A 59 19.90 -31.88 -10.70
N THR A 60 18.91 -32.73 -10.34
CA THR A 60 18.82 -33.78 -9.26
C THR A 60 19.13 -33.46 -7.77
N LEU A 61 18.55 -34.02 -6.67
CA LEU A 61 17.80 -35.26 -6.33
C LEU A 61 17.29 -35.23 -4.84
N ASN A 62 16.10 -35.82 -4.58
CA ASN A 62 15.63 -36.67 -3.45
C ASN A 62 15.55 -36.27 -1.93
N GLN A 63 14.27 -36.21 -1.47
CA GLN A 63 13.57 -37.03 -0.44
C GLN A 63 13.78 -36.89 1.10
N SER A 64 12.63 -36.55 1.75
CA SER A 64 11.96 -37.20 2.91
C SER A 64 12.15 -36.70 4.37
N ALA A 65 11.18 -35.86 4.78
CA ALA A 65 10.28 -35.85 5.98
C ALA A 65 10.59 -36.68 7.26
N VAL A 66 10.25 -36.11 8.44
CA VAL A 66 9.03 -36.45 9.27
C VAL A 66 9.08 -35.83 10.69
N ASN A 67 8.00 -35.08 11.02
CA ASN A 67 7.30 -34.80 12.30
C ASN A 67 8.02 -34.48 13.63
N GLY A 68 7.61 -33.35 14.24
CA GLY A 68 7.39 -33.26 15.71
C GLY A 68 7.53 -31.88 16.34
N ARG A 69 6.40 -31.29 16.76
CA ARG A 69 6.21 -29.98 17.45
C ARG A 69 7.08 -29.79 18.71
N TRP A 70 7.38 -28.54 19.09
CA TRP A 70 7.14 -27.81 20.38
C TRP A 70 7.89 -26.45 20.34
N CYS A 71 7.20 -25.31 20.24
CA CYS A 71 6.87 -24.32 21.31
C CYS A 71 8.05 -23.52 21.93
N GLY A 72 8.10 -22.21 21.63
CA GLY A 72 8.22 -21.14 22.64
C GLY A 72 9.57 -20.45 22.87
N MET A 73 9.52 -19.11 22.84
CA MET A 73 10.25 -18.14 23.67
C MET A 73 11.68 -17.65 23.31
N VAL A 74 11.75 -16.32 23.32
CA VAL A 74 12.91 -15.42 23.32
C VAL A 74 13.81 -15.67 24.54
N TRP A 75 15.14 -15.64 24.40
CA TRP A 75 16.03 -14.70 25.11
C TRP A 75 17.50 -14.82 24.70
N SER A 76 18.17 -13.68 24.87
CA SER A 76 19.57 -13.36 24.59
C SER A 76 20.55 -14.00 25.58
N SER A 77 21.82 -14.06 25.13
CA SER A 77 23.06 -14.47 25.82
C SER A 77 23.44 -15.96 25.75
N GLY A 78 24.59 -16.21 25.12
CA GLY A 78 25.28 -17.50 25.13
C GLY A 78 25.12 -18.33 23.86
N LEU A 79 25.99 -18.11 22.87
CA LEU A 79 26.17 -19.02 21.73
C LEU A 79 26.73 -20.36 22.25
N GLN A 80 25.88 -21.37 22.41
CA GLN A 80 26.26 -22.77 22.57
C GLN A 80 25.94 -23.55 21.28
N GLN A 81 26.75 -24.58 21.00
CA GLN A 81 26.72 -25.44 19.80
C GLN A 81 25.35 -26.00 19.41
N GLU A 82 24.40 -26.05 20.34
CA GLU A 82 23.02 -26.51 20.11
C GLU A 82 22.22 -25.54 19.20
N ASN A 83 22.52 -24.23 19.21
CA ASN A 83 21.89 -23.25 18.30
C ASN A 83 22.38 -23.38 16.85
N LEU A 84 23.63 -23.81 16.64
CA LEU A 84 24.19 -24.08 15.31
C LEU A 84 23.61 -25.35 14.67
N GLN A 85 23.23 -26.33 15.49
CA GLN A 85 22.56 -27.54 15.03
C GLN A 85 21.10 -27.23 14.63
N ALA A 86 20.39 -26.40 15.41
CA ALA A 86 19.07 -25.89 15.06
C ALA A 86 19.10 -25.07 13.77
N VAL A 87 20.05 -24.14 13.63
CA VAL A 87 20.23 -23.39 12.37
C VAL A 87 20.52 -24.32 11.19
N LYS A 88 21.38 -25.34 11.34
CA LYS A 88 21.67 -26.34 10.29
C LYS A 88 20.46 -27.21 9.92
N GLU A 89 19.65 -27.60 10.89
CA GLU A 89 18.39 -28.35 10.65
C GLU A 89 17.34 -27.47 9.94
N TRP A 90 17.34 -26.15 10.18
CA TRP A 90 16.50 -25.18 9.46
C TRP A 90 17.05 -24.83 8.07
N THR A 91 18.38 -24.86 7.90
CA THR A 91 19.05 -24.68 6.60
C THR A 91 18.69 -25.81 5.63
N LEU A 92 18.34 -27.01 6.14
CA LEU A 92 17.85 -28.14 5.35
C LEU A 92 16.37 -28.02 4.92
N MET A 93 15.62 -27.02 5.42
CA MET A 93 14.26 -26.73 4.93
C MET A 93 14.25 -25.77 3.72
N LEU A 94 15.41 -25.33 3.24
CA LEU A 94 15.58 -24.20 2.31
C LEU A 94 15.27 -24.45 0.81
N ASP A 95 14.65 -25.59 0.43
CA ASP A 95 14.46 -25.97 -0.99
C ASP A 95 13.30 -25.28 -1.74
N GLU A 96 12.63 -24.28 -1.14
CA GLU A 96 11.52 -23.57 -1.80
C GLU A 96 11.80 -22.06 -1.94
N PRO A 97 11.35 -21.40 -3.02
CA PRO A 97 11.80 -20.06 -3.36
C PRO A 97 11.42 -18.97 -2.36
N TRP A 98 10.54 -19.18 -1.38
CA TRP A 98 10.26 -18.24 -0.31
C TRP A 98 9.58 -19.08 0.76
N HIS A 99 10.12 -19.21 1.97
CA HIS A 99 9.60 -20.16 2.97
C HIS A 99 8.31 -19.69 3.63
N GLY A 100 7.28 -19.41 2.82
CA GLY A 100 5.83 -19.39 3.07
C GLY A 100 5.28 -18.58 4.25
N ASN A 101 6.15 -18.12 5.14
CA ASN A 101 5.91 -17.63 6.49
C ASN A 101 7.17 -17.00 7.12
N VAL A 102 8.38 -17.14 6.57
CA VAL A 102 9.60 -16.56 7.19
C VAL A 102 10.50 -15.90 6.14
N LEU A 103 11.02 -14.71 6.45
CA LEU A 103 12.13 -14.08 5.74
C LEU A 103 13.36 -14.01 6.63
N LEU A 104 14.51 -14.39 6.05
CA LEU A 104 15.83 -14.20 6.65
C LEU A 104 16.51 -12.99 5.99
N SER A 105 17.03 -12.06 6.78
CA SER A 105 17.89 -10.97 6.31
C SER A 105 19.16 -10.87 7.15
N CYS A 106 20.22 -10.31 6.58
CA CYS A 106 21.45 -9.99 7.28
C CYS A 106 21.68 -8.48 7.16
N GLY A 107 21.39 -7.73 8.23
CA GLY A 107 21.34 -6.27 8.19
C GLY A 107 20.50 -5.73 7.00
N PRO A 108 21.06 -4.87 6.12
CA PRO A 108 20.32 -4.30 4.98
C PRO A 108 20.09 -5.28 3.82
N HIS A 109 20.68 -6.48 3.88
CA HIS A 109 20.62 -7.44 2.78
C HIS A 109 19.51 -8.46 3.03
N LYS A 110 18.45 -8.33 2.24
CA LYS A 110 17.47 -9.39 2.06
C LYS A 110 18.17 -10.57 1.37
N LEU A 111 18.16 -11.73 2.01
CA LEU A 111 18.80 -12.91 1.44
C LEU A 111 17.88 -13.52 0.39
N GLU A 112 18.46 -13.81 -0.77
CA GLU A 112 17.75 -14.52 -1.82
C GLU A 112 17.70 -16.02 -1.52
N PRO A 113 16.69 -16.76 -2.01
CA PRO A 113 16.45 -18.15 -1.63
C PRO A 113 17.63 -19.09 -1.95
N ASN A 114 18.35 -18.78 -3.02
CA ASN A 114 19.50 -19.57 -3.49
C ASN A 114 20.84 -18.95 -3.07
N GLN A 115 20.83 -17.94 -2.21
CA GLN A 115 22.05 -17.28 -1.77
C GLN A 115 22.77 -18.15 -0.74
N GLN A 116 24.06 -18.42 -0.97
CA GLN A 116 24.88 -19.07 0.05
C GLN A 116 24.93 -18.17 1.29
N LEU A 117 24.49 -18.73 2.42
CA LEU A 117 24.49 -18.01 3.69
C LEU A 117 25.95 -17.74 4.11
N PRO A 118 26.28 -16.49 4.48
CA PRO A 118 27.54 -16.23 5.17
C PRO A 118 27.58 -16.97 6.51
N GLU A 119 28.75 -17.06 7.15
CA GLU A 119 28.84 -17.63 8.49
C GLU A 119 27.82 -16.95 9.41
N PHE A 120 27.00 -17.76 10.10
CA PHE A 120 25.92 -17.26 10.95
C PHE A 120 26.51 -16.39 12.08
N ASP A 121 26.24 -15.08 12.04
CA ASP A 121 26.70 -14.08 13.00
C ASP A 121 25.52 -13.39 13.71
N ALA A 122 25.80 -12.32 14.45
CA ALA A 122 24.80 -11.59 15.23
C ALA A 122 23.86 -10.69 14.39
N ASP A 123 24.09 -10.58 13.08
CA ASP A 123 23.39 -9.62 12.21
C ASP A 123 22.20 -10.26 11.45
N PHE A 124 21.93 -11.55 11.70
CA PHE A 124 20.79 -12.26 11.11
C PHE A 124 19.46 -11.91 11.81
N VAL A 125 18.48 -11.58 11.00
CA VAL A 125 17.15 -11.14 11.41
C VAL A 125 16.12 -12.09 10.82
N PHE A 126 15.23 -12.58 11.67
CA PHE A 126 14.16 -13.49 11.31
C PHE A 126 12.82 -12.78 11.38
N ALA A 127 12.14 -12.64 10.25
CA ALA A 127 10.81 -12.08 10.16
C ALA A 127 9.80 -13.20 9.92
N ASN A 128 9.03 -13.57 10.95
CA ASN A 128 8.01 -14.62 10.85
C ASN A 128 6.63 -14.03 10.50
N TYR A 129 6.25 -14.11 9.23
CA TYR A 129 4.96 -13.70 8.69
C TYR A 129 3.78 -14.57 9.13
N SER A 130 3.97 -15.72 9.78
CA SER A 130 2.85 -16.48 10.37
C SER A 130 2.13 -15.70 11.48
N TRP A 131 2.70 -14.58 11.93
CA TRP A 131 2.06 -13.64 12.85
C TRP A 131 1.04 -12.73 12.15
N LEU A 132 1.12 -12.61 10.82
CA LEU A 132 0.22 -11.79 10.02
C LEU A 132 -1.02 -12.58 9.55
N SER A 133 -0.92 -13.90 9.42
CA SER A 133 -2.05 -14.75 9.02
C SER A 133 -2.06 -16.09 9.77
N SER A 134 -3.26 -16.58 10.09
CA SER A 134 -3.46 -17.83 10.86
C SER A 134 -3.76 -19.05 9.98
N GLY A 135 -3.72 -18.92 8.65
CA GLY A 135 -4.17 -19.95 7.71
C GLY A 135 -3.78 -19.68 6.26
N PRO A 136 -4.16 -20.56 5.32
CA PRO A 136 -3.89 -20.33 3.90
C PRO A 136 -4.63 -19.09 3.39
N PRO A 137 -4.09 -18.37 2.39
CA PRO A 137 -4.77 -17.22 1.81
C PRO A 137 -6.19 -17.54 1.33
N ILE A 138 -7.11 -16.63 1.56
CA ILE A 138 -8.48 -16.71 1.05
C ILE A 138 -8.50 -16.17 -0.37
N ASN A 139 -8.97 -16.98 -1.31
CA ASN A 139 -9.13 -16.53 -2.69
C ASN A 139 -10.25 -15.48 -2.79
N ILE A 140 -9.89 -14.28 -3.24
CA ILE A 140 -10.84 -13.21 -3.57
C ILE A 140 -10.62 -12.86 -5.04
N ALA A 141 -11.40 -13.49 -5.91
CA ALA A 141 -11.17 -13.47 -7.36
C ALA A 141 -11.16 -12.06 -7.97
N ALA A 142 -12.04 -11.16 -7.50
CA ALA A 142 -12.12 -9.80 -8.01
C ALA A 142 -11.25 -8.86 -7.17
N THR A 143 -10.24 -8.24 -7.78
CA THR A 143 -9.28 -7.34 -7.10
C THR A 143 -9.95 -6.13 -6.46
N GLU A 144 -11.02 -5.61 -7.05
CA GLU A 144 -11.83 -4.53 -6.50
C GLU A 144 -12.58 -4.90 -5.20
N LEU A 145 -12.68 -6.18 -4.85
CA LEU A 145 -13.27 -6.67 -3.61
C LEU A 145 -12.23 -6.96 -2.51
N ARG A 146 -10.96 -6.63 -2.74
CA ARG A 146 -9.85 -6.86 -1.80
C ARG A 146 -9.59 -5.61 -0.96
N GLY A 147 -10.52 -5.28 -0.08
CA GLY A 147 -10.35 -4.22 0.93
C GLY A 147 -9.69 -4.74 2.20
N ILE A 148 -8.82 -3.93 2.80
CA ILE A 148 -8.12 -4.20 4.06
C ILE A 148 -8.79 -3.45 5.23
N THR A 149 -8.89 -4.07 6.39
CA THR A 149 -9.47 -3.44 7.60
C THR A 149 -8.41 -2.71 8.43
N ILE A 150 -8.87 -1.79 9.29
CA ILE A 150 -8.00 -1.11 10.26
C ILE A 150 -7.37 -2.10 11.25
N GLU A 151 -8.09 -3.17 11.61
CA GLU A 151 -7.58 -4.25 12.44
C GLU A 151 -6.39 -4.96 11.78
N GLN A 152 -6.54 -5.38 10.51
CA GLN A 152 -5.47 -6.02 9.74
C GLN A 152 -4.24 -5.10 9.59
N LEU A 153 -4.45 -3.81 9.31
CA LEU A 153 -3.38 -2.82 9.27
C LEU A 153 -2.72 -2.60 10.64
N SER A 154 -3.48 -2.68 11.73
CA SER A 154 -2.93 -2.56 13.08
C SER A 154 -2.07 -3.77 13.43
N SER A 155 -2.46 -4.98 13.02
CA SER A 155 -1.63 -6.18 13.15
C SER A 155 -0.32 -6.08 12.35
N LEU A 156 -0.36 -5.51 11.14
CA LEU A 156 0.85 -5.20 10.38
C LEU A 156 1.76 -4.24 11.15
N LEU A 157 1.21 -3.16 11.74
CA LEU A 157 2.02 -2.21 12.50
C LEU A 157 2.65 -2.83 13.75
N VAL A 158 1.92 -3.67 14.49
CA VAL A 158 2.49 -4.41 15.64
C VAL A 158 3.67 -5.27 15.19
N PHE A 159 3.50 -6.02 14.10
CA PHE A 159 4.58 -6.82 13.53
C PHE A 159 5.79 -5.97 13.14
N VAL A 160 5.56 -4.82 12.48
CA VAL A 160 6.62 -3.93 12.01
C VAL A 160 7.34 -3.24 13.17
N GLU A 161 6.65 -2.87 14.24
CA GLU A 161 7.25 -2.24 15.43
C GLU A 161 8.36 -3.12 16.03
N ASP A 162 8.16 -4.44 16.04
CA ASP A 162 9.12 -5.40 16.59
C ASP A 162 10.37 -5.60 15.71
N VAL A 163 10.25 -5.41 14.38
CA VAL A 163 11.29 -5.83 13.42
C VAL A 163 11.89 -4.70 12.58
N ALA A 164 11.25 -3.53 12.51
CA ALA A 164 11.66 -2.45 11.60
C ALA A 164 13.10 -1.98 11.85
N SER A 165 13.50 -1.89 13.13
CA SER A 165 14.87 -1.48 13.55
C SER A 165 15.96 -2.41 13.04
N SER A 166 15.59 -3.64 12.66
CA SER A 166 16.48 -4.67 12.12
C SER A 166 16.50 -4.68 10.58
N TRP A 167 15.74 -3.81 9.93
CA TRP A 167 15.69 -3.66 8.48
C TRP A 167 16.33 -2.35 8.02
N CYS A 168 16.49 -2.22 6.70
CA CYS A 168 16.96 -0.99 6.08
C CYS A 168 15.92 -0.35 5.18
N ALA A 169 16.09 0.92 4.87
CA ALA A 169 15.30 1.57 3.85
C ALA A 169 15.53 0.89 2.49
N ALA A 170 14.42 0.65 1.78
CA ALA A 170 14.36 -0.11 0.53
C ALA A 170 13.97 0.77 -0.68
N HIS A 171 13.99 2.09 -0.51
CA HIS A 171 13.76 3.05 -1.59
C HIS A 171 14.58 4.33 -1.36
N HIS A 172 14.62 5.21 -2.37
CA HIS A 172 15.21 6.57 -2.36
C HIS A 172 16.70 6.66 -1.91
N LEU A 173 17.15 7.90 -1.64
CA LEU A 173 18.52 8.25 -1.23
C LEU A 173 18.99 7.58 0.08
N GLY A 174 18.07 7.05 0.88
CA GLY A 174 18.35 6.38 2.14
C GLY A 174 18.55 4.88 2.02
N TYR A 175 18.56 4.31 0.80
CA TYR A 175 18.72 2.86 0.59
C TYR A 175 19.89 2.28 1.41
N GLY A 176 19.61 1.21 2.16
CA GLY A 176 20.59 0.55 3.02
C GLY A 176 20.82 1.21 4.39
N GLN A 177 20.22 2.37 4.68
CA GLN A 177 20.26 2.97 6.02
C GLN A 177 19.29 2.27 6.98
N PRO A 178 19.57 2.21 8.29
CA PRO A 178 18.67 1.64 9.29
C PRO A 178 17.27 2.24 9.20
N LEU A 179 16.25 1.38 9.27
CA LEU A 179 14.86 1.78 9.17
C LEU A 179 14.25 1.94 10.56
N SER A 180 13.56 3.06 10.81
CA SER A 180 12.73 3.21 12.01
C SER A 180 11.27 2.91 11.71
N PHE A 181 10.50 2.60 12.76
CA PHE A 181 9.06 2.40 12.66
C PHE A 181 8.35 3.63 12.07
N GLU A 182 8.78 4.83 12.47
CA GLU A 182 8.21 6.11 12.04
C GLU A 182 8.50 6.45 10.56
N ALA A 183 9.56 5.86 10.00
CA ALA A 183 9.93 6.00 8.59
C ALA A 183 9.43 4.83 7.71
N PHE A 184 8.80 3.82 8.30
CA PHE A 184 8.28 2.67 7.57
C PHE A 184 7.07 3.07 6.72
N ASN A 185 7.21 3.02 5.39
CA ASN A 185 6.18 3.39 4.42
C ASN A 185 5.85 2.22 3.48
N LEU A 186 5.00 2.43 2.48
CA LEU A 186 4.53 1.32 1.65
C LEU A 186 5.59 0.75 0.70
N TYR A 187 6.64 1.51 0.36
CA TYR A 187 7.79 0.91 -0.34
C TYR A 187 8.50 -0.10 0.55
N HIS A 188 8.68 0.23 1.83
CA HIS A 188 9.24 -0.68 2.84
C HIS A 188 8.32 -1.86 3.10
N ALA A 189 7.01 -1.62 3.26
CA ALA A 189 6.01 -2.67 3.42
C ALA A 189 6.03 -3.64 2.24
N ASN A 190 6.11 -3.14 1.01
CA ASN A 190 6.15 -4.00 -0.16
C ASN A 190 7.43 -4.86 -0.20
N PHE A 191 8.58 -4.27 0.07
CA PHE A 191 9.87 -4.94 -0.02
C PHE A 191 10.10 -5.98 1.10
N TRP A 192 9.81 -5.59 2.35
CA TRP A 192 10.11 -6.38 3.55
C TRP A 192 8.97 -7.25 4.04
N VAL A 193 7.72 -6.98 3.64
CA VAL A 193 6.56 -7.70 4.18
C VAL A 193 5.70 -8.26 3.06
N ILE A 194 4.99 -7.42 2.30
CA ILE A 194 3.96 -7.86 1.36
C ILE A 194 4.54 -8.81 0.32
N GLY A 195 5.58 -8.39 -0.41
CA GLY A 195 6.22 -9.21 -1.44
C GLY A 195 6.63 -10.58 -0.91
N PRO A 196 7.56 -10.67 0.07
CA PRO A 196 8.02 -11.96 0.58
C PRO A 196 6.91 -12.79 1.26
N ALA A 197 6.02 -12.18 2.04
CA ALA A 197 4.94 -12.89 2.72
C ALA A 197 3.92 -13.49 1.74
N THR A 198 3.69 -12.86 0.58
CA THR A 198 2.68 -13.33 -0.36
C THR A 198 3.22 -14.15 -1.53
N ALA A 199 4.54 -14.28 -1.68
CA ALA A 199 5.19 -14.94 -2.82
C ALA A 199 4.98 -16.47 -2.84
N GLY A 200 4.94 -17.12 -1.67
CA GLY A 200 4.89 -18.58 -1.54
C GLY A 200 3.52 -19.23 -1.82
N HIS A 201 2.54 -18.46 -2.28
CA HIS A 201 1.16 -18.93 -2.43
C HIS A 201 0.77 -19.17 -3.88
N GLY A 202 0.85 -20.43 -4.32
CA GLY A 202 0.56 -20.82 -5.70
C GLY A 202 1.63 -20.35 -6.69
N ARG A 203 1.39 -20.53 -8.00
CA ARG A 203 2.38 -20.22 -9.05
C ARG A 203 2.65 -18.72 -9.29
N GLY A 204 1.87 -17.83 -8.67
CA GLY A 204 1.94 -16.39 -8.92
C GLY A 204 1.76 -15.53 -7.68
N GLY A 205 1.92 -16.11 -6.49
CA GLY A 205 1.64 -15.44 -5.22
C GLY A 205 0.18 -15.02 -5.05
N CYS A 206 -0.08 -14.22 -4.02
CA CYS A 206 -1.38 -13.60 -3.77
C CYS A 206 -1.25 -12.13 -3.36
N SER A 207 -2.38 -11.43 -3.22
CA SER A 207 -2.40 -10.10 -2.60
C SER A 207 -2.24 -10.19 -1.08
N TYR A 208 -1.83 -9.09 -0.44
CA TYR A 208 -1.72 -9.07 1.03
C TYR A 208 -3.08 -9.26 1.70
N VAL A 209 -4.14 -8.67 1.13
CA VAL A 209 -5.51 -8.85 1.62
C VAL A 209 -5.94 -10.32 1.61
N GLU A 210 -5.66 -11.05 0.53
CA GLU A 210 -5.97 -12.49 0.47
C GLU A 210 -5.21 -13.28 1.54
N LEU A 211 -3.96 -12.90 1.84
CA LEU A 211 -3.17 -13.52 2.90
C LEU A 211 -3.77 -13.31 4.30
N VAL A 212 -4.22 -12.10 4.62
CA VAL A 212 -4.67 -11.74 5.99
C VAL A 212 -6.18 -11.78 6.19
N ALA A 213 -6.95 -12.11 5.15
CA ALA A 213 -8.39 -12.22 5.24
C ALA A 213 -8.82 -13.43 6.08
N THR A 214 -9.85 -13.25 6.91
CA THR A 214 -10.53 -14.33 7.64
C THR A 214 -11.80 -14.81 6.92
N SER A 215 -12.39 -13.94 6.09
CA SER A 215 -13.47 -14.29 5.16
C SER A 215 -13.53 -13.29 4.00
N ALA A 216 -13.89 -13.75 2.80
CA ALA A 216 -13.99 -12.90 1.61
C ALA A 216 -15.08 -11.82 1.73
N GLN A 217 -16.19 -12.13 2.40
CA GLN A 217 -17.34 -11.24 2.54
C GLN A 217 -16.99 -9.98 3.34
N MET A 218 -16.07 -10.11 4.29
CA MET A 218 -15.61 -9.01 5.15
C MET A 218 -14.58 -8.10 4.48
N GLN A 219 -14.15 -8.42 3.25
CA GLN A 219 -13.14 -7.63 2.53
C GLN A 219 -13.75 -6.70 1.48
N ARG A 220 -15.07 -6.72 1.26
CA ARG A 220 -15.70 -5.77 0.34
C ARG A 220 -15.44 -4.33 0.83
N PRO A 221 -14.71 -3.50 0.08
CA PRO A 221 -14.36 -2.15 0.54
C PRO A 221 -15.58 -1.24 0.56
N LEU A 222 -15.67 -0.38 1.58
CA LEU A 222 -16.64 0.71 1.64
C LEU A 222 -16.03 2.02 1.11
N TRP A 223 -14.72 2.19 1.30
CA TRP A 223 -13.97 3.38 0.91
C TRP A 223 -12.74 3.01 0.09
N PHE A 224 -12.47 3.80 -0.94
CA PHE A 224 -11.23 3.74 -1.69
C PHE A 224 -10.23 4.73 -1.09
N VAL A 225 -8.94 4.38 -1.01
CA VAL A 225 -7.91 5.27 -0.45
C VAL A 225 -6.90 5.69 -1.50
N SER A 226 -6.98 6.96 -1.92
CA SER A 226 -5.96 7.62 -2.76
C SER A 226 -4.84 8.14 -1.88
N HIS A 227 -3.60 7.72 -2.13
CA HIS A 227 -2.44 8.08 -1.30
C HIS A 227 -1.11 7.84 -2.04
N ALA A 228 -0.06 8.50 -1.55
CA ALA A 228 1.30 8.22 -1.98
C ALA A 228 1.94 7.15 -1.09
N TRP A 229 2.73 6.25 -1.69
CA TRP A 229 3.44 5.19 -0.95
C TRP A 229 4.55 5.72 -0.02
N LEU A 230 4.90 7.00 -0.11
CA LEU A 230 5.93 7.62 0.71
C LEU A 230 5.47 7.89 2.14
N GLU A 231 4.17 8.08 2.36
CA GLU A 231 3.62 8.37 3.69
C GLU A 231 3.89 7.20 4.65
N PRO A 232 4.42 7.45 5.86
CA PRO A 232 4.59 6.42 6.87
C PRO A 232 3.28 5.68 7.17
N VAL A 233 3.35 4.35 7.25
CA VAL A 233 2.14 3.51 7.45
C VAL A 233 1.45 3.82 8.77
N CYS A 234 2.20 4.16 9.82
CA CYS A 234 1.63 4.53 11.12
C CYS A 234 0.75 5.80 11.02
N LYS A 235 1.21 6.81 10.30
CA LYS A 235 0.46 8.06 10.04
C LYS A 235 -0.73 7.80 9.12
N PHE A 236 -0.54 7.02 8.06
CA PHE A 236 -1.62 6.57 7.18
C PHE A 236 -2.75 5.86 7.95
N VAL A 237 -2.42 4.94 8.85
CA VAL A 237 -3.41 4.23 9.68
C VAL A 237 -4.09 5.18 10.68
N ALA A 238 -3.37 6.17 11.22
CA ALA A 238 -3.97 7.21 12.05
C ALA A 238 -5.05 8.01 11.29
N CYS A 239 -4.81 8.35 10.03
CA CYS A 239 -5.80 8.97 9.15
C CYS A 239 -7.03 8.08 8.96
N LEU A 240 -6.86 6.77 8.69
CA LEU A 240 -7.98 5.84 8.54
C LEU A 240 -8.80 5.70 9.83
N LYS A 241 -8.14 5.62 11.00
CA LYS A 241 -8.81 5.57 12.31
C LYS A 241 -9.62 6.83 12.58
N CYS A 242 -9.04 8.00 12.33
CA CYS A 242 -9.73 9.28 12.48
C CYS A 242 -10.95 9.35 11.55
N HIS A 243 -10.78 8.98 10.28
CA HIS A 243 -11.85 8.96 9.29
C HIS A 243 -12.98 7.99 9.68
N ALA A 244 -12.67 6.75 10.04
CA ALA A 244 -13.65 5.75 10.45
C ALA A 244 -14.47 6.21 11.67
N SER A 245 -13.79 6.75 12.68
CA SER A 245 -14.44 7.29 13.88
C SER A 245 -15.36 8.46 13.55
N LEU A 246 -14.88 9.40 12.74
CA LEU A 246 -15.65 10.59 12.35
C LEU A 246 -16.90 10.24 11.52
N ARG A 247 -16.76 9.34 10.57
CA ARG A 247 -17.85 8.84 9.73
C ARG A 247 -18.74 7.81 10.44
N GLN A 248 -18.42 7.44 11.69
CA GLN A 248 -19.10 6.40 12.48
C GLN A 248 -19.24 5.09 11.69
N LEU A 249 -18.17 4.70 11.00
CA LEU A 249 -18.16 3.48 10.20
C LEU A 249 -18.08 2.24 11.11
N PRO A 250 -18.67 1.10 10.71
CA PRO A 250 -18.52 -0.16 11.45
C PRO A 250 -17.04 -0.55 11.62
N ASP A 251 -16.69 -1.19 12.74
CA ASP A 251 -15.30 -1.59 13.04
C ASP A 251 -14.68 -2.47 11.94
N GLN A 252 -15.51 -3.30 11.32
CA GLN A 252 -15.11 -4.21 10.24
C GLN A 252 -15.08 -3.55 8.85
N THR A 253 -15.12 -2.23 8.78
CA THR A 253 -15.05 -1.51 7.52
C THR A 253 -13.71 -1.76 6.82
N ALA A 254 -13.80 -2.23 5.58
CA ALA A 254 -12.65 -2.43 4.72
C ALA A 254 -12.41 -1.21 3.82
N TYR A 255 -11.14 -0.91 3.60
CA TYR A 255 -10.63 0.15 2.74
C TYR A 255 -9.89 -0.47 1.56
N TRP A 256 -10.17 -0.04 0.33
CA TRP A 256 -9.39 -0.47 -0.82
C TRP A 256 -8.10 0.36 -0.90
N VAL A 257 -6.96 -0.30 -0.81
CA VAL A 257 -5.64 0.33 -0.78
C VAL A 257 -4.73 -0.43 -1.75
N CYS A 258 -4.18 0.28 -2.73
CA CYS A 258 -3.57 -0.33 -3.91
C CYS A 258 -2.40 -1.29 -3.62
N ALA A 259 -1.57 -1.01 -2.60
CA ALA A 259 -0.44 -1.88 -2.23
C ALA A 259 -0.90 -3.23 -1.64
N TYR A 260 -2.00 -3.23 -0.89
CA TYR A 260 -2.50 -4.43 -0.21
C TYR A 260 -3.47 -5.24 -1.06
N ALA A 261 -4.25 -4.56 -1.92
CA ALA A 261 -5.30 -5.17 -2.73
C ALA A 261 -4.76 -5.85 -4.01
N ASN A 262 -3.81 -5.21 -4.70
CA ASN A 262 -3.23 -5.78 -5.92
C ASN A 262 -2.25 -6.91 -5.56
N ASN A 263 -2.21 -7.94 -6.41
CA ASN A 263 -1.15 -8.94 -6.32
C ASN A 263 0.15 -8.31 -6.83
N GLN A 264 1.09 -8.03 -5.91
CA GLN A 264 2.36 -7.37 -6.22
C GLN A 264 3.28 -8.22 -7.11
N HIS A 265 3.02 -9.52 -7.20
CA HIS A 265 3.74 -10.46 -8.08
C HIS A 265 3.22 -10.45 -9.52
N GLN A 266 2.07 -9.84 -9.76
CA GLN A 266 1.35 -9.86 -11.04
C GLN A 266 0.74 -8.50 -11.40
N LEU A 267 1.37 -7.41 -10.93
CA LEU A 267 0.82 -6.06 -11.03
C LEU A 267 0.56 -5.62 -12.48
N GLU A 268 1.36 -6.12 -13.43
CA GLU A 268 1.18 -5.89 -14.86
C GLU A 268 -0.17 -6.37 -15.42
N ASN A 269 -0.82 -7.33 -14.75
CA ASN A 269 -2.16 -7.79 -15.12
C ASN A 269 -3.27 -6.84 -14.65
N GLU A 270 -2.99 -6.01 -13.64
CA GLU A 270 -3.94 -5.06 -13.03
C GLU A 270 -3.89 -3.68 -13.70
N ILE A 271 -2.75 -3.34 -14.30
CA ILE A 271 -2.51 -2.07 -14.97
C ILE A 271 -2.59 -2.27 -16.48
N CYS A 272 -3.52 -1.59 -17.14
CA CYS A 272 -3.64 -1.62 -18.60
C CYS A 272 -3.70 -0.21 -19.20
N ASN A 273 -3.57 -0.12 -20.53
CA ASN A 273 -3.52 1.15 -21.27
C ASN A 273 -4.72 2.08 -21.02
N ASN A 274 -5.88 1.53 -20.63
CA ASN A 274 -7.04 2.31 -20.26
C ASN A 274 -7.19 2.30 -18.73
N PRO A 275 -6.93 3.41 -18.03
CA PRO A 275 -7.00 3.46 -16.57
C PRO A 275 -8.41 3.16 -16.04
N ARG A 276 -9.48 3.37 -16.81
CA ARG A 276 -10.86 3.01 -16.44
C ARG A 276 -11.17 1.51 -16.50
N LYS A 277 -10.25 0.68 -16.98
CA LYS A 277 -10.38 -0.78 -16.98
C LYS A 277 -9.58 -1.46 -15.86
N THR A 278 -8.82 -0.67 -15.10
CA THR A 278 -7.97 -1.16 -14.01
C THR A 278 -8.79 -1.52 -12.77
N SER A 279 -8.21 -2.31 -11.88
CA SER A 279 -8.78 -2.61 -10.56
C SER A 279 -9.08 -1.35 -9.75
N PHE A 280 -8.26 -0.31 -9.90
CA PHE A 280 -8.42 1.00 -9.25
C PHE A 280 -9.77 1.63 -9.59
N TYR A 281 -10.09 1.75 -10.88
CA TYR A 281 -11.37 2.31 -11.30
C TYR A 281 -12.54 1.44 -10.83
N ARG A 282 -12.46 0.11 -11.00
CA ARG A 282 -13.52 -0.81 -10.55
C ARG A 282 -13.76 -0.70 -9.04
N ALA A 283 -12.70 -0.57 -8.23
CA ALA A 283 -12.81 -0.37 -6.79
C ALA A 283 -13.49 0.95 -6.43
N ILE A 284 -13.14 2.06 -7.08
CA ILE A 284 -13.80 3.36 -6.85
C ILE A 284 -15.32 3.24 -7.11
N GLN A 285 -15.72 2.56 -8.19
CA GLN A 285 -17.14 2.39 -8.53
C GLN A 285 -17.93 1.55 -7.52
N LEU A 286 -17.27 0.75 -6.67
CA LEU A 286 -17.91 -0.04 -5.63
C LEU A 286 -18.04 0.70 -4.30
N CYS A 287 -17.21 1.72 -4.08
CA CYS A 287 -17.08 2.41 -2.81
C CYS A 287 -18.11 3.54 -2.67
N ALA A 288 -18.44 3.88 -1.42
CA ALA A 288 -19.27 5.05 -1.11
C ALA A 288 -18.52 6.37 -1.28
N GLY A 289 -17.18 6.33 -1.22
CA GLY A 289 -16.33 7.51 -1.38
C GLY A 289 -14.87 7.16 -1.57
N VAL A 290 -14.11 8.21 -1.87
CA VAL A 290 -12.65 8.25 -1.91
C VAL A 290 -12.15 9.04 -0.71
N LEU A 291 -11.23 8.45 0.04
CA LEU A 291 -10.44 9.12 1.06
C LEU A 291 -9.06 9.44 0.46
N LEU A 292 -8.76 10.71 0.28
CA LEU A 292 -7.44 11.19 -0.11
C LEU A 292 -6.58 11.38 1.15
N VAL A 293 -5.49 10.63 1.28
CA VAL A 293 -4.54 10.79 2.39
C VAL A 293 -3.31 11.54 1.89
N LEU A 294 -3.10 12.75 2.43
CA LEU A 294 -1.98 13.62 2.12
C LEU A 294 -0.81 13.38 3.08
N ASP A 295 0.38 13.28 2.50
CA ASP A 295 1.63 13.44 3.23
C ASP A 295 1.97 14.93 3.41
N GLU A 296 3.02 15.22 4.19
CA GLU A 296 3.48 16.58 4.49
C GLU A 296 3.85 17.42 3.24
N ASN A 297 4.09 16.77 2.10
CA ASN A 297 4.45 17.41 0.83
C ASN A 297 3.29 17.39 -0.18
N ALA A 298 2.11 16.93 0.23
CA ALA A 298 0.96 16.67 -0.63
C ALA A 298 1.34 15.92 -1.92
N THR A 299 2.23 14.93 -1.80
CA THR A 299 2.72 14.13 -2.93
C THR A 299 1.62 13.53 -3.79
N PRO A 300 0.44 13.12 -3.28
CA PRO A 300 -0.67 12.67 -4.13
C PRO A 300 -0.98 13.61 -5.29
N PHE A 301 -0.96 14.93 -5.10
CA PHE A 301 -1.21 15.91 -6.17
C PHE A 301 -0.13 15.96 -7.26
N THR A 302 0.99 15.27 -7.07
CA THR A 302 2.07 15.13 -8.06
C THR A 302 2.08 13.76 -8.76
N ARG A 303 1.23 12.83 -8.31
CA ARG A 303 1.21 11.43 -8.77
C ARG A 303 0.04 11.23 -9.71
N ILE A 304 0.34 10.88 -10.96
CA ILE A 304 -0.68 10.74 -12.02
C ILE A 304 -1.83 9.79 -11.66
N TRP A 305 -1.55 8.70 -10.93
CA TRP A 305 -2.57 7.76 -10.48
C TRP A 305 -3.51 8.39 -9.43
N CYS A 306 -2.97 9.09 -8.44
CA CYS A 306 -3.77 9.82 -7.45
C CYS A 306 -4.61 10.92 -8.12
N CYS A 307 -4.02 11.71 -9.02
CA CYS A 307 -4.77 12.72 -9.78
C CYS A 307 -5.90 12.10 -10.61
N PHE A 308 -5.68 10.91 -11.20
CA PHE A 308 -6.72 10.18 -11.90
C PHE A 308 -7.85 9.77 -10.93
N GLU A 309 -7.52 9.17 -9.79
CA GLU A 309 -8.50 8.74 -8.76
C GLU A 309 -9.35 9.93 -8.25
N GLU A 310 -8.71 11.06 -7.93
CA GLU A 310 -9.37 12.31 -7.55
C GLU A 310 -10.28 12.84 -8.66
N SER A 311 -9.83 12.78 -9.92
CA SER A 311 -10.65 13.22 -11.06
C SER A 311 -11.91 12.37 -11.24
N ILE A 312 -11.83 11.05 -10.98
CA ILE A 312 -13.00 10.17 -11.00
C ILE A 312 -13.94 10.52 -9.85
N ALA A 313 -13.42 10.75 -8.64
CA ALA A 313 -14.23 11.16 -7.50
C ALA A 313 -15.07 12.42 -7.81
N VAL A 314 -14.42 13.44 -8.38
CA VAL A 314 -15.08 14.70 -8.76
C VAL A 314 -16.04 14.51 -9.93
N GLU A 315 -15.70 13.70 -10.94
CA GLU A 315 -16.57 13.44 -12.09
C GLU A 315 -17.86 12.74 -11.66
N GLU A 316 -17.77 11.66 -10.88
CA GLU A 316 -18.94 10.90 -10.42
C GLU A 316 -19.83 11.72 -9.48
N ARG A 317 -19.23 12.53 -8.60
CA ARG A 317 -19.97 13.50 -7.79
C ARG A 317 -20.78 14.47 -8.64
N ASN A 318 -20.17 15.01 -9.70
CA ASN A 318 -20.82 15.95 -10.61
C ASN A 318 -21.93 15.31 -11.46
N LYS A 319 -21.82 14.02 -11.79
CA LYS A 319 -22.91 13.27 -12.45
C LYS A 319 -24.13 13.17 -11.54
N GLY A 320 -23.94 12.89 -10.25
CA GLY A 320 -25.01 12.88 -9.25
C GLY A 320 -25.70 14.24 -9.04
N THR A 321 -25.04 15.35 -9.40
CA THR A 321 -25.61 16.71 -9.31
C THR A 321 -26.32 17.16 -10.60
N LEU A 322 -26.11 16.46 -11.72
CA LEU A 322 -26.70 16.76 -13.04
C LEU A 322 -27.75 15.73 -13.49
N GLY A 323 -27.86 14.60 -12.80
CA GLY A 323 -28.82 13.52 -13.09
C GLY A 323 -30.19 13.76 -12.43
N VAL A 324 -31.25 13.39 -13.15
CA VAL A 324 -32.67 13.45 -12.73
C VAL A 324 -33.03 12.26 -11.81
N ASP A 325 -32.06 11.40 -11.50
CA ASP A 325 -32.23 10.21 -10.66
C ASP A 325 -31.80 10.51 -9.22
N PHE A 326 -32.78 10.76 -8.36
CA PHE A 326 -32.63 11.12 -6.94
C PHE A 326 -32.10 9.99 -6.04
N ASP A 327 -31.78 8.81 -6.59
CA ASP A 327 -31.47 7.59 -5.81
C ASP A 327 -29.99 7.19 -5.77
N LEU A 328 -29.09 7.92 -6.46
CA LEU A 328 -27.65 7.67 -6.37
C LEU A 328 -26.99 8.69 -5.44
N ASN A 329 -26.55 8.23 -4.26
CA ASN A 329 -25.69 9.04 -3.41
C ASN A 329 -24.40 9.39 -4.18
N PRO A 330 -24.02 10.68 -4.27
CA PRO A 330 -22.81 11.07 -4.97
C PRO A 330 -21.58 10.45 -4.29
N LEU A 331 -20.60 10.05 -5.10
CA LEU A 331 -19.32 9.54 -4.59
C LEU A 331 -18.64 10.63 -3.76
N LEU A 332 -18.45 10.36 -2.47
CA LEU A 332 -17.87 11.33 -1.52
C LEU A 332 -16.36 11.46 -1.74
N LEU A 333 -15.81 12.65 -1.47
CA LEU A 333 -14.36 12.90 -1.49
C LEU A 333 -13.91 13.52 -0.16
N ASP A 334 -13.35 12.69 0.71
CA ASP A 334 -12.79 13.12 1.99
C ASP A 334 -11.28 13.31 1.87
N VAL A 335 -10.72 14.19 2.69
CA VAL A 335 -9.28 14.44 2.72
C VAL A 335 -8.78 14.30 4.15
N ALA A 336 -7.74 13.50 4.33
CA ALA A 336 -7.03 13.31 5.58
C ALA A 336 -5.57 13.71 5.46
N ALA A 337 -5.01 14.22 6.55
CA ALA A 337 -3.59 14.54 6.67
C ALA A 337 -3.12 14.33 8.10
N THR A 338 -1.80 14.24 8.30
CA THR A 338 -1.22 14.27 9.65
C THR A 338 -0.38 15.51 9.86
N GLU A 339 -0.48 16.11 11.04
CA GLU A 339 0.36 17.22 11.49
C GLU A 339 0.73 16.99 12.96
N ASN A 340 2.01 17.13 13.30
CA ASN A 340 2.50 16.97 14.69
C ASN A 340 2.05 15.66 15.37
N GLY A 341 1.96 14.56 14.61
CA GLY A 341 1.53 13.25 15.09
C GLY A 341 0.01 13.09 15.29
N ARG A 342 -0.80 14.11 14.96
CA ARG A 342 -2.26 14.05 15.00
C ARG A 342 -2.83 13.92 13.60
N ALA A 343 -3.87 13.11 13.44
CA ALA A 343 -4.62 12.98 12.20
C ALA A 343 -5.78 13.99 12.15
N HIS A 344 -5.97 14.60 10.98
CA HIS A 344 -7.00 15.59 10.69
C HIS A 344 -7.78 15.13 9.46
N VAL A 345 -9.10 15.34 9.46
CA VAL A 345 -9.97 14.95 8.35
C VAL A 345 -10.96 16.06 8.05
N ILE A 346 -11.04 16.44 6.77
CA ILE A 346 -12.15 17.21 6.20
C ILE A 346 -13.02 16.28 5.37
N THR A 347 -14.33 16.48 5.45
CA THR A 347 -15.32 15.59 4.85
C THR A 347 -16.10 16.28 3.73
N ASP A 348 -16.43 15.54 2.67
CA ASP A 348 -17.51 15.95 1.77
C ASP A 348 -18.85 15.69 2.45
N GLY A 349 -19.63 16.76 2.65
CA GLY A 349 -20.86 16.73 3.45
C GLY A 349 -20.64 16.59 4.96
N LEU A 350 -21.75 16.40 5.68
CA LEU A 350 -21.80 16.20 7.12
C LEU A 350 -21.39 14.77 7.49
N ALA A 351 -20.77 14.57 8.65
CA ALA A 351 -20.31 13.27 9.13
C ALA A 351 -20.82 12.94 10.54
N GLY A 352 -21.16 11.66 10.76
CA GLY A 352 -21.58 11.12 12.05
C GLY A 352 -22.70 11.95 12.69
N ALA A 353 -22.50 12.35 13.95
CA ALA A 353 -23.47 13.15 14.71
C ALA A 353 -23.87 14.48 14.04
N GLU A 354 -23.07 15.04 13.13
CA GLU A 354 -23.43 16.26 12.39
C GLU A 354 -24.66 16.05 11.50
N GLN A 355 -24.89 14.82 11.02
CA GLN A 355 -26.02 14.46 10.18
C GLN A 355 -27.35 14.42 10.94
N GLU A 356 -27.29 14.21 12.27
CA GLU A 356 -28.45 14.19 13.15
C GLU A 356 -28.86 15.59 13.62
N MET A 357 -28.01 16.59 13.39
CA MET A 357 -28.27 17.98 13.78
C MET A 357 -29.19 18.67 12.77
N MET A 358 -29.84 19.76 13.22
CA MET A 358 -30.48 20.70 12.28
C MET A 358 -29.44 21.17 11.24
N PRO A 359 -29.78 21.27 9.93
CA PRO A 359 -28.79 21.44 8.86
C PRO A 359 -27.77 22.56 9.13
N LEU A 360 -28.23 23.75 9.52
CA LEU A 360 -27.35 24.88 9.81
C LEU A 360 -26.38 24.58 10.98
N LEU A 361 -26.86 23.90 12.03
CA LEU A 361 -26.03 23.52 13.17
C LEU A 361 -25.02 22.44 12.79
N GLY A 362 -25.41 21.47 11.95
CA GLY A 362 -24.50 20.46 11.42
C GLY A 362 -23.35 21.09 10.64
N PHE A 363 -23.65 22.05 9.75
CA PHE A 363 -22.60 22.77 9.00
C PHE A 363 -21.72 23.63 9.91
N LEU A 364 -22.28 24.29 10.94
CA LEU A 364 -21.48 25.04 11.92
C LEU A 364 -20.55 24.12 12.74
N ALA A 365 -21.03 22.95 13.14
CA ALA A 365 -20.23 21.95 13.84
C ALA A 365 -19.08 21.44 12.96
N LYS A 366 -19.38 21.10 11.69
CA LYS A 366 -18.39 20.75 10.67
C LYS A 366 -17.33 21.82 10.49
N SER A 367 -17.73 23.08 10.30
CA SER A 367 -16.78 24.19 10.12
C SER A 367 -15.86 24.37 11.33
N ARG A 368 -16.35 24.15 12.56
CA ARG A 368 -15.51 24.21 13.76
C ARG A 368 -14.53 23.04 13.83
N ARG A 369 -14.98 21.82 13.56
CA ARG A 369 -14.12 20.63 13.55
C ARG A 369 -13.00 20.75 12.52
N GLU A 370 -13.31 21.28 11.36
CA GLU A 370 -12.37 21.36 10.23
C GLU A 370 -11.45 22.58 10.27
N ALA A 371 -11.69 23.52 11.18
CA ALA A 371 -10.85 24.70 11.35
C ALA A 371 -9.40 24.36 11.78
N GLU A 372 -9.18 23.18 12.37
CA GLU A 372 -7.86 22.69 12.75
C GLU A 372 -7.16 21.89 11.63
N PHE A 373 -7.74 21.79 10.43
CA PHE A 373 -7.06 21.08 9.35
C PHE A 373 -5.81 21.86 8.88
N PRO A 374 -4.65 21.19 8.70
CA PRO A 374 -3.39 21.85 8.31
C PRO A 374 -3.43 22.32 6.85
N THR A 375 -3.97 23.52 6.64
CA THR A 375 -4.14 24.09 5.29
C THR A 375 -2.83 24.39 4.57
N GLU A 376 -1.73 24.49 5.30
CA GLU A 376 -0.37 24.67 4.78
C GLU A 376 0.05 23.53 3.87
N ILE A 377 -0.47 22.31 4.08
CA ILE A 377 -0.24 21.16 3.20
C ILE A 377 -0.89 21.38 1.82
N LEU A 378 -1.92 22.22 1.73
CA LEU A 378 -2.65 22.51 0.50
C LEU A 378 -2.12 23.74 -0.27
N MET A 379 -1.16 24.49 0.30
CA MET A 379 -0.60 25.74 -0.24
C MET A 379 0.76 25.53 -0.90
#